data_AF-A0A661VFC1-F1
#
_entry.id   AF-A0A661VFC1-F1
#
_cell.length_a   1.000
_cell.length_b   1.000
_cell.length_c   1.000
_cell.angle_alpha   90.00
_cell.angle_beta   90.00
_cell.angle_gamma   90.00
#
_symmetry.space_group_name_H-M   'P 1'
#
loop_
_entity.id
_entity.type
_entity.pdbx_description
1 polymer ?
#
loop_
_entity_poly.entity_id
_entity_poly.type
_entity_poly.pdbx_seq_one_letter_code
_entity_poly.pdbx_strand_id
1 'polypeptide(L)' 'MKGLVLSAKWEPRPGYQVSEFEKKTGKAIEGAQVWRHPKLELKEVPDPKPGPGQVLLRVKACGVCGSDVHFYETDQDDY' A
#
# COMPACT_ATOMS: atom_id res chain seq x y z
N MET A 1 2.45 2.29 -18.15
CA MET A 1 2.22 0.83 -18.04
C MET A 1 1.06 0.52 -17.10
N LYS A 2 0.44 -0.67 -17.21
CA LYS A 2 -0.55 -1.14 -16.22
C LYS A 2 0.14 -1.70 -14.97
N GLY A 3 -0.40 -1.41 -13.80
CA GLY A 3 0.01 -1.97 -12.52
C GLY A 3 -1.20 -2.36 -11.67
N LEU A 4 -1.09 -3.45 -10.92
CA LEU A 4 -2.06 -3.79 -9.89
C LEU A 4 -1.75 -2.92 -8.66
N VAL A 5 -2.66 -1.99 -8.34
CA VAL A 5 -2.45 -0.96 -7.31
C VAL A 5 -3.49 -1.14 -6.22
N LEU A 6 -3.00 -1.25 -4.99
CA LEU A 6 -3.82 -1.20 -3.78
C LEU A 6 -3.85 0.24 -3.26
N SER A 7 -5.04 0.74 -2.95
CA SER A 7 -5.25 2.02 -2.28
C SER A 7 -6.19 1.83 -1.10
N ALA A 8 -6.02 2.63 -0.04
CA ALA A 8 -6.88 2.65 1.14
C ALA A 8 -6.99 4.08 1.65
N LYS A 9 -7.95 4.34 2.53
CA LYS A 9 -8.09 5.63 3.22
C LYS A 9 -7.23 5.65 4.48
N TRP A 10 -6.61 6.78 4.75
CA TRP A 10 -5.93 7.04 6.02
C TRP A 10 -6.97 7.46 7.06
N GLU A 11 -7.47 6.50 7.84
CA GLU A 11 -8.48 6.70 8.88
C GLU A 11 -8.04 5.97 10.16
N PRO A 12 -7.14 6.54 10.97
CA PRO A 12 -6.65 5.88 12.19
C PRO A 12 -7.77 5.46 13.14
N ARG A 13 -7.64 4.26 13.71
CA ARG A 13 -8.57 3.74 14.72
C ARG A 13 -8.67 4.66 15.92
N PRO A 14 -9.83 4.74 16.57
CA PRO A 14 -9.96 5.46 17.83
C PRO A 14 -8.93 4.98 18.86
N GLY A 15 -8.14 5.91 19.40
CA GLY A 15 -7.11 5.63 20.40
C GLY A 15 -5.72 5.31 19.84
N TYR A 16 -5.58 5.09 18.52
CA TYR A 16 -4.25 4.95 17.91
C TYR A 16 -3.52 6.30 17.86
N GLN A 17 -2.33 6.36 18.46
CA GLN A 17 -1.52 7.56 18.47
C GLN A 17 -0.58 7.58 17.26
N VAL A 18 -0.98 8.29 16.21
CA VAL A 18 -0.16 8.49 15.02
C VAL A 18 1.12 9.24 15.40
N SER A 19 2.26 8.64 15.14
CA SER A 19 3.58 9.22 15.42
C SER A 19 3.91 10.39 14.48
N GLU A 20 4.88 11.22 14.86
CA GLU A 20 5.35 12.33 14.00
C GLU A 20 5.91 11.84 12.66
N PHE A 21 6.51 10.64 12.64
CA PHE A 21 6.98 10.02 11.40
C PHE A 21 5.81 9.72 10.46
N GLU A 22 4.74 9.12 10.98
CA GLU A 22 3.57 8.73 10.19
C GLU A 22 2.83 9.96 9.67
N LYS A 23 2.65 10.99 10.51
CA LYS A 23 2.08 12.28 10.10
C LYS A 23 2.87 12.92 8.96
N LYS A 24 4.20 12.90 9.05
CA LYS A 24 5.08 13.55 8.07
C LYS A 24 5.17 12.79 6.75
N THR A 25 5.10 11.46 6.79
CA THR A 25 5.41 10.61 5.62
C THR A 25 4.18 10.01 4.96
N GLY A 26 3.03 9.96 5.66
CA GLY A 26 1.87 9.21 5.20
C GLY A 26 2.12 7.69 5.14
N LYS A 27 3.14 7.19 5.83
CA LYS A 27 3.40 5.76 6.01
C LYS A 27 2.88 5.35 7.37
N ALA A 28 2.14 4.24 7.47
CA ALA A 28 1.71 3.68 8.74
C ALA A 28 2.77 2.71 9.27
N ILE A 29 2.99 2.72 10.59
CA ILE A 29 3.81 1.71 11.28
C ILE A 29 2.95 0.45 11.49
N GLU A 30 1.71 0.62 11.97
CA GLU A 30 0.73 -0.46 12.13
C GLU A 30 -0.42 -0.28 11.12
N GLY A 31 -0.32 -0.95 9.97
CA GLY A 31 -1.26 -0.77 8.86
C GLY A 31 -2.73 -0.95 9.24
N ALA A 32 -3.06 -2.01 9.97
CA ALA A 32 -4.42 -2.32 10.42
C ALA A 32 -5.00 -1.33 11.46
N GLN A 33 -4.17 -0.44 12.00
CA GLN A 33 -4.61 0.66 12.86
C GLN A 33 -4.89 1.96 12.08
N VAL A 34 -4.55 2.01 10.79
CA VAL A 34 -4.52 3.27 10.02
C VAL A 34 -5.29 3.19 8.69
N TRP A 35 -5.05 2.15 7.90
CA TRP A 35 -5.62 2.02 6.57
C TRP A 35 -7.00 1.41 6.63
N ARG A 36 -7.97 2.01 5.93
CA ARG A 36 -9.35 1.54 5.89
C ARG A 36 -9.90 1.52 4.47
N HIS A 37 -10.81 0.59 4.19
CA HIS A 37 -11.44 0.39 2.88
C HIS A 37 -10.42 0.14 1.75
N PRO A 38 -9.59 -0.91 1.85
CA PRO A 38 -8.65 -1.29 0.80
C PRO A 38 -9.39 -1.56 -0.52
N LYS A 39 -8.81 -1.09 -1.61
CA LYS A 39 -9.30 -1.26 -2.97
C LYS A 39 -8.16 -1.64 -3.90
N LEU A 40 -8.25 -2.84 -4.46
CA LEU A 40 -7.28 -3.38 -5.40
C LEU A 40 -7.78 -3.20 -6.83
N GLU A 41 -7.01 -2.52 -7.68
CA GLU A 41 -7.42 -2.20 -9.04
C GLU A 41 -6.25 -2.27 -10.02
N LEU A 42 -6.54 -2.63 -11.26
CA LEU A 42 -5.59 -2.45 -12.36
C LEU A 42 -5.63 -0.99 -12.81
N LYS A 43 -4.54 -0.24 -12.62
CA LYS A 43 -4.43 1.18 -12.97
C LYS A 43 -3.33 1.40 -14.00
N GLU A 44 -3.50 2.42 -14.84
CA GLU A 44 -2.40 2.97 -15.64
C GLU A 44 -1.48 3.78 -14.72
N VAL A 45 -0.19 3.50 -14.77
CA VAL A 45 0.86 4.19 -14.02
C VAL A 45 1.98 4.63 -14.97
N PRO A 46 2.71 5.73 -14.66
CA PRO A 46 3.84 6.16 -15.47
C PRO A 46 4.93 5.08 -15.54
N ASP A 47 5.62 5.00 -16.67
CA ASP A 47 6.77 4.10 -16.78
C ASP A 47 7.92 4.61 -15.88
N PRO A 48 8.58 3.74 -15.09
CA PRO A 48 9.63 4.19 -14.16
C PRO A 48 10.85 4.70 -14.92
N LYS A 49 11.46 5.78 -14.41
CA LYS A 49 12.74 6.31 -14.90
C LYS A 49 13.84 5.98 -13.88
N PRO A 50 14.73 5.01 -14.16
CA PRO A 50 15.77 4.65 -13.20
C PRO A 50 16.78 5.80 -13.03
N GLY A 51 17.15 6.10 -11.78
CA GLY A 51 18.23 7.01 -11.44
C GLY A 51 19.61 6.32 -11.38
N PRO A 52 20.67 7.06 -11.01
CA PRO A 52 22.00 6.48 -10.83
C PRO A 52 21.98 5.28 -9.86
N GLY A 53 22.55 4.14 -10.29
CA GLY A 53 22.61 2.91 -9.51
C GLY A 53 21.33 2.07 -9.50
N GLN A 54 20.27 2.49 -10.21
CA GLN A 54 19.01 1.74 -10.31
C GLN A 54 18.89 1.02 -11.66
N VAL A 55 18.09 -0.04 -11.71
CA VAL A 55 17.75 -0.78 -12.94
C VAL A 55 16.24 -0.83 -13.13
N LEU A 56 15.80 -0.83 -14.39
CA LEU A 56 14.40 -1.05 -14.74
C LEU A 56 14.20 -2.52 -15.17
N LEU A 57 13.34 -3.24 -14.46
CA LEU A 57 13.04 -4.64 -14.74
C LEU A 57 11.73 -4.78 -15.50
N ARG A 58 11.73 -5.63 -16.54
CA ARG A 58 10.50 -6.13 -17.15
C ARG A 58 10.06 -7.39 -16.40
N VAL A 59 9.16 -7.20 -15.44
CA VAL A 59 8.60 -8.30 -14.62
C VAL A 59 7.96 -9.36 -15.53
N LYS A 60 8.38 -10.62 -15.36
CA LYS A 60 7.81 -11.78 -16.08
C LYS A 60 6.82 -12.57 -15.23
N ALA A 61 7.07 -12.66 -13.93
CA ALA A 61 6.21 -13.27 -12.93
C ALA A 61 6.46 -12.59 -11.58
N CYS A 62 5.44 -12.57 -10.74
CA CYS A 62 5.50 -12.16 -9.34
C CYS A 62 4.50 -13.04 -8.56
N GLY A 63 4.95 -13.66 -7.47
CA GLY A 63 4.07 -14.47 -6.63
C GLY A 63 3.20 -13.58 -5.74
N VAL A 64 2.02 -14.09 -5.37
CA VAL A 64 1.18 -13.47 -4.34
C VAL A 64 1.65 -13.99 -2.99
N CYS A 65 2.07 -13.09 -2.11
CA CYS A 65 2.41 -13.38 -0.74
C CYS A 65 1.16 -13.36 0.14
N GLY A 66 1.16 -14.08 1.28
CA GLY A 66 0.11 -13.95 2.29
C GLY A 66 -0.05 -12.50 2.79
N SER A 67 1.04 -11.73 2.84
CA SER A 67 0.98 -10.30 3.19
C SER A 67 0.17 -9.47 2.19
N ASP A 68 0.17 -9.81 0.90
CA ASP A 68 -0.63 -9.09 -0.09
C ASP A 68 -2.13 -9.30 0.17
N VAL A 69 -2.49 -10.51 0.60
CA VAL A 69 -3.86 -10.85 1.01
C VAL A 69 -4.24 -10.10 2.28
N HIS A 70 -3.39 -10.11 3.31
CA HIS A 70 -3.62 -9.39 4.57
C HIS A 70 -3.69 -7.86 4.42
N PHE A 71 -3.14 -7.31 3.34
CA PHE A 71 -3.28 -5.88 3.00
C PHE A 71 -4.61 -5.57 2.30
N TYR A 72 -5.28 -6.57 1.71
CA TYR A 72 -6.51 -6.40 0.95
C TYR A 72 -7.76 -6.84 1.72
N GLU A 73 -7.69 -7.91 2.50
CA GLU A 73 -8.78 -8.31 3.38
C GLU A 73 -8.96 -7.30 4.51
N THR A 74 -10.12 -7.34 5.15
CA THR A 74 -10.46 -6.45 6.25
C THR A 74 -11.06 -7.20 7.42
N ASP A 75 -10.99 -6.58 8.60
CA ASP A 75 -11.81 -6.99 9.73
C ASP A 75 -13.27 -6.49 9.61
N GLN A 76 -14.07 -6.65 10.67
CA GLN A 76 -15.47 -6.22 10.69
C GLN A 76 -15.69 -4.70 10.54
N ASP A 77 -14.65 -3.89 10.72
CA ASP A 77 -14.71 -2.43 10.67
C ASP A 77 -14.12 -1.86 9.36
N ASP A 78 -13.80 -2.72 8.39
CA ASP A 78 -13.18 -2.42 7.09
C ASP A 78 -11.69 -1.99 7.14
N TYR A 79 -10.94 -2.38 8.17
CA TYR A 79 -9.48 -2.13 8.28
C TYR A 79 -8.64 -3.33 7.89
#